data_AF-A0A077PIX6-F1
#
_entry.id   AF-A0A077PIX6-F1
#
_cell.length_a   1.000
_cell.length_b   1.000
_cell.length_c   1.000
_cell.angle_alpha   90.00
_cell.angle_beta   90.00
_cell.angle_gamma   90.00
#
_symmetry.space_group_name_H-M   'P 1'
#
loop_
_entity.id
_entity.type
_entity.pdbx_description
1 polymer ?
#
loop_
_entity_poly.entity_id
_entity_poly.type
_entity_poly.pdbx_seq_one_letter_code
_entity_poly.pdbx_strand_id
1 'polypeptide(L)' 'MAIQQHNQTRLKFTFLIASGNQRLVDIHPVRLITVLADCEGEARLLAGISSLIFVSRQGVSHA' A
#
# COMPACT_ATOMS: atom_id res chain seq x y z
N MET A 1 17.74 25.99 -15.26
CA MET A 1 16.96 25.39 -14.15
C MET A 1 17.01 23.89 -14.35
N ALA A 2 17.75 23.17 -13.50
CA ALA A 2 17.83 21.71 -13.59
C ALA A 2 16.54 21.12 -13.03
N ILE A 3 15.78 20.45 -13.90
CA ILE A 3 14.65 19.63 -13.49
C ILE A 3 15.27 18.51 -12.66
N GLN A 4 15.13 18.57 -11.33
CA GLN A 4 15.49 17.45 -10.48
C GLN A 4 14.62 16.28 -10.95
N GLN A 5 15.21 15.34 -11.69
CA GLN A 5 14.60 14.04 -11.91
C GLN A 5 14.43 13.44 -10.52
N HIS A 6 13.19 13.51 -10.02
CA HIS A 6 12.81 12.87 -8.79
C HIS A 6 13.05 11.38 -9.02
N ASN A 7 14.19 10.87 -8.57
CA ASN A 7 14.43 9.43 -8.43
C ASN A 7 13.56 8.99 -7.25
N GLN A 8 12.24 9.06 -7.44
CA GLN A 8 11.22 8.86 -6.43
C GLN A 8 11.23 7.37 -6.18
N THR A 9 11.86 6.97 -5.07
CA THR A 9 11.92 5.58 -4.64
C THR A 9 10.50 5.12 -4.38
N ARG A 10 9.82 4.61 -5.41
CA ARG A 10 8.45 4.10 -5.29
C ARG A 10 8.44 3.06 -4.19
N LEU A 11 7.54 3.23 -3.23
CA LEU A 11 7.40 2.31 -2.11
C LEU A 11 6.33 1.29 -2.46
N LYS A 12 6.55 0.05 -2.05
CA LYS A 12 5.56 -1.02 -2.15
C LYS A 12 4.76 -1.07 -0.85
N PHE A 13 3.52 -0.63 -0.92
CA PHE A 13 2.56 -0.70 0.18
C PHE A 13 1.70 -1.94 0.04
N THR A 14 1.50 -2.69 1.13
CA THR A 14 0.58 -3.82 1.18
C THR A 14 -0.50 -3.54 2.22
N PHE A 15 -1.75 -3.79 1.83
CA PHE A 15 -2.92 -3.64 2.68
C PHE A 15 -3.71 -4.95 2.73
N LEU A 16 -4.33 -5.20 3.87
CA LEU A 16 -5.37 -6.20 4.04
C LEU A 16 -6.72 -5.54 3.76
N ILE A 17 -7.53 -6.18 2.93
CA ILE A 17 -8.91 -5.77 2.65
C ILE A 17 -9.79 -6.33 3.76
N ALA A 18 -10.05 -5.51 4.78
CA ALA A 18 -10.86 -5.86 5.93
C ALA A 18 -11.28 -4.61 6.70
N SER A 19 -12.30 -4.75 7.55
CA SER A 19 -12.66 -3.76 8.56
C SER A 19 -11.80 -3.97 9.82
N GLY A 20 -11.40 -2.88 10.48
CA GLY A 20 -10.47 -2.90 11.63
C GLY A 20 -10.92 -3.71 12.84
N ASN A 21 -12.20 -4.06 12.92
CA ASN A 21 -12.78 -4.82 14.03
C ASN A 21 -12.97 -6.32 13.71
N GLN A 22 -12.58 -6.78 12.52
CA GLN A 22 -12.68 -8.19 12.14
C GLN A 22 -11.46 -8.96 12.64
N ARG A 23 -11.67 -10.14 13.22
CA ARG A 23 -10.55 -11.03 13.58
C ARG A 23 -10.02 -11.69 12.31
N LEU A 24 -8.70 -11.90 12.26
CA LEU A 24 -8.06 -12.49 11.08
C LEU A 24 -8.59 -13.88 10.72
N VAL A 25 -8.97 -14.68 11.72
CA VAL A 25 -9.58 -16.01 11.54
C VAL A 25 -10.96 -15.95 10.88
N ASP A 26 -11.69 -14.85 11.06
CA ASP A 26 -13.02 -14.65 10.51
C ASP A 26 -12.96 -14.08 9.08
N ILE A 27 -11.78 -13.60 8.64
CA ILE A 27 -11.53 -13.09 7.29
C ILE A 27 -11.09 -14.25 6.41
N HIS A 28 -12.06 -14.98 5.85
CA HIS A 28 -11.80 -16.10 4.95
C HIS A 28 -12.53 -15.93 3.61
N PRO A 29 -11.81 -15.83 2.47
CA PRO A 29 -10.36 -15.83 2.33
C PRO A 29 -9.71 -14.49 2.74
N VAL A 30 -8.45 -14.54 3.17
CA VAL A 30 -7.62 -13.33 3.40
C VAL A 30 -7.28 -12.70 2.06
N ARG A 31 -7.65 -11.42 1.88
CA ARG A 31 -7.40 -10.67 0.63
C ARG A 31 -6.41 -9.54 0.87
N LEU A 32 -5.28 -9.59 0.18
CA LEU A 32 -4.26 -8.53 0.19
C LEU A 32 -4.28 -7.76 -1.13
N ILE A 33 -3.95 -6.47 -1.05
CA ILE A 33 -3.65 -5.63 -2.21
C ILE A 33 -2.29 -4.98 -2.02
N THR A 34 -1.52 -4.89 -3.09
CA THR A 34 -0.22 -4.22 -3.11
C THR A 34 -0.25 -3.08 -4.12
N VAL A 35 0.26 -1.91 -3.73
CA VAL A 35 0.32 -0.71 -4.57
C VAL A 35 1.72 -0.10 -4.52
N LEU A 36 2.20 0.39 -5.66
CA LEU A 36 3.38 1.25 -5.75
C LEU A 36 2.96 2.71 -5.64
N ALA A 37 3.44 3.40 -4.62
CA ALA A 37 3.13 4.80 -4.37
C ALA A 37 4.26 5.46 -3.58
N ASP A 38 4.26 6.78 -3.52
CA ASP A 38 5.32 7.52 -2.84
C ASP A 38 5.00 7.71 -1.35
N CYS A 39 3.71 7.63 -0.99
CA CYS A 39 3.24 7.68 0.39
C CYS A 39 2.02 6.79 0.61
N GLU A 40 1.68 6.53 1.88
CA GLU A 40 0.53 5.68 2.22
C GLU A 40 -0.81 6.30 1.78
N GLY A 41 -0.94 7.63 1.87
CA GLY A 41 -2.15 8.34 1.46
C GLY A 41 -2.45 8.14 -0.02
N GLU A 42 -1.44 8.30 -0.87
CA GLU A 42 -1.54 7.99 -2.30
C GLU A 42 -1.85 6.51 -2.54
N ALA A 43 -1.17 5.60 -1.81
CA ALA A 43 -1.40 4.16 -1.94
C ALA A 43 -2.86 3.78 -1.62
N ARG A 44 -3.46 4.41 -0.59
CA ARG A 44 -4.87 4.21 -0.22
C ARG A 44 -5.83 4.76 -1.29
N LEU A 45 -5.52 5.93 -1.85
CA LEU A 45 -6.32 6.51 -2.94
C LEU A 45 -6.28 5.62 -4.18
N LEU A 46 -5.10 5.13 -4.57
CA LEU A 46 -4.91 4.22 -5.70
C LEU A 46 -5.54 2.85 -5.49
N ALA A 47 -5.53 2.33 -4.25
CA ALA A 47 -6.20 1.08 -3.91
C ALA A 47 -7.74 1.18 -4.04
N GLY A 48 -8.31 2.38 -3.92
CA GLY A 48 -9.74 2.64 -4.18
C GLY A 48 -10.72 1.93 -3.23
N ILE A 49 -10.23 1.44 -2.08
CA ILE A 49 -11.02 0.69 -1.11
C ILE A 49 -11.00 1.43 0.23
N SER A 50 -12.17 1.62 0.84
CA SER A 50 -12.29 2.29 2.14
C SER A 50 -11.85 1.40 3.30
N SER A 51 -12.08 0.09 3.22
CA SER A 51 -11.72 -0.91 4.23
C SER A 51 -10.33 -1.50 4.00
N LEU A 52 -9.30 -0.69 4.27
CA LEU A 52 -7.90 -1.08 4.14
C LEU A 52 -7.17 -0.97 5.47
N ILE A 53 -6.59 -2.08 5.91
CA ILE A 53 -5.69 -2.17 7.05
C ILE A 53 -4.26 -2.17 6.52
N PHE A 54 -3.43 -1.25 6.99
CA PHE A 54 -2.01 -1.20 6.64
C PHE A 54 -1.31 -2.46 7.15
N VAL A 55 -0.56 -3.14 6.29
CA VAL A 55 0.21 -4.34 6.64
C VAL A 55 1.71 -4.06 6.58
N SER A 56 2.20 -3.53 5.46
CA SER A 56 3.64 -3.29 5.30
C SER A 56 3.96 -2.22 4.26
N ARG A 57 5.17 -1.67 4.38
CA ARG A 57 5.80 -0.75 3.44
C ARG A 57 7.23 -1.21 3.18
N GLN A 58 7.59 -1.37 1.91
CA GLN A 58 8.93 -1.78 1.49
C GLN A 58 9.51 -0.76 0.51
N GLY A 59 10.80 -0.44 0.64
CA GLY A 59 11.51 0.31 -0.39
C GLY A 59 11.72 -0.56 -1.61
N VAL A 60 11.43 -0.05 -2.81
CA VAL A 60 11.77 -0.77 -4.05
C VAL A 60 13.18 -0.32 -4.45
N SER A 61 14.15 -1.22 -4.28
CA SER A 61 15.49 -1.02 -4.85
C SER A 61 15.43 -1.45 -6.30
N HIS A 62 15.71 -0.53 -7.24
CA HIS A 62 16.02 -0.90 -8.60
C HIS A 62 17.41 -1.55 -8.59
N ALA A 63 17.49 -2.83 -8.94
CA ALA A 63 18.74 -3.55 -9.18
C ALA A 63 19.27 -3.22 -10.57
#